data_AF-A0A3Q2NTL8-F1
#
_entry.id   AF-A0A3Q2NTL8-F1
#
_cell.length_a   1.000
_cell.length_b   1.000
_cell.length_c   1.000
_cell.angle_alpha   90.00
_cell.angle_beta   90.00
_cell.angle_gamma   90.00
#
_symmetry.space_group_name_H-M   'P 1'
#
loop_
_entity.id
_entity.type
_entity.pdbx_description
1 polymer ?
#
loop_
_entity_poly.entity_id
_entity_poly.type
_entity_poly.pdbx_seq_one_letter_code
_entity_poly.pdbx_strand_id
1 'polypeptide(L)'
;MSAVFGGIYCLRHSVHCLIVDKDTNRCKAVIDSRGQRISCSHVVVENSYLDMMMSVFRYLSRAVLITDSSVLPSDSDQQISVVTVPPAAAGGPSVKMVELCSSSMTCIPGTHLVHLTCQSVGSAHEDLSPLVTRMFRTTESQNEDQRPSVLWCLFFNMADGSTLEVEGHQLPSNVYVCCGPDGGLGHEHAVKQVRHTCWSHCSSAERFCWTEPKPDLMRTVG
;
A
#
# COMPACT_ATOMS: atom_id res chain seq x y z
N MET A 1 -0.36 -2.73 -17.72
CA MET A 1 0.29 -3.72 -18.61
C MET A 1 -0.57 -4.96 -18.81
N SER A 2 -1.00 -5.69 -17.77
CA SER A 2 -1.76 -6.95 -17.96
C SER A 2 -2.94 -6.86 -18.95
N ALA A 3 -3.76 -5.81 -18.92
CA ALA A 3 -4.86 -5.62 -19.88
C ALA A 3 -4.42 -5.59 -21.36
N VAL A 4 -3.27 -4.97 -21.64
CA VAL A 4 -2.72 -4.86 -23.01
C VAL A 4 -2.35 -6.24 -23.55
N PHE A 5 -1.91 -7.14 -22.67
CA PHE A 5 -1.61 -8.53 -23.00
C PHE A 5 -2.82 -9.47 -22.82
N GLY A 6 -4.05 -8.94 -22.87
CA GLY A 6 -5.29 -9.72 -22.82
C GLY A 6 -5.82 -10.04 -21.42
N GLY A 7 -5.25 -9.44 -20.37
CA GLY A 7 -5.77 -9.57 -19.01
C GLY A 7 -7.17 -8.94 -18.86
N ILE A 8 -8.08 -9.68 -18.21
CA ILE A 8 -9.47 -9.23 -17.98
C ILE A 8 -9.61 -8.69 -16.55
N TYR A 9 -10.27 -7.54 -16.41
CA TYR A 9 -10.48 -6.86 -15.13
C TYR A 9 -11.97 -6.76 -14.79
N CYS A 10 -12.33 -7.25 -13.62
CA CYS A 10 -13.70 -7.22 -13.11
C CYS A 10 -13.74 -6.50 -11.76
N LEU A 11 -14.16 -5.23 -11.73
CA LEU A 11 -14.40 -4.49 -10.49
C LEU A 11 -15.82 -4.76 -9.96
N ARG A 12 -16.02 -4.60 -8.65
CA ARG A 12 -17.29 -4.94 -7.96
C ARG A 12 -17.72 -6.39 -8.23
N HIS A 13 -16.72 -7.28 -8.25
CA HIS A 13 -16.90 -8.69 -8.56
C HIS A 13 -16.05 -9.51 -7.60
N SER A 14 -16.68 -10.00 -6.54
CA SER A 14 -15.99 -10.82 -5.53
C SER A 14 -16.02 -12.31 -5.89
N VAL A 15 -15.09 -13.04 -5.30
CA VAL A 15 -15.01 -14.50 -5.32
C VAL A 15 -15.54 -15.03 -3.99
N HIS A 16 -16.38 -16.06 -4.02
CA HIS A 16 -16.99 -16.66 -2.82
C HIS A 16 -16.13 -17.79 -2.25
N CYS A 17 -15.61 -18.68 -3.09
CA CYS A 17 -14.82 -19.80 -2.62
C CYS A 17 -13.88 -20.38 -3.68
N LEU A 18 -12.92 -21.16 -3.20
CA LEU A 18 -12.00 -21.96 -4.01
C LEU A 18 -12.55 -23.39 -4.15
N ILE A 19 -12.48 -23.96 -5.34
CA ILE A 19 -12.77 -25.38 -5.60
C ILE A 19 -11.45 -26.13 -5.57
N VAL A 20 -11.23 -26.91 -4.51
CA VAL A 20 -9.99 -27.65 -4.27
C VAL A 20 -10.20 -29.13 -4.53
N ASP A 21 -9.26 -29.73 -5.26
CA ASP A 21 -9.16 -31.16 -5.45
C ASP A 21 -8.52 -31.81 -4.21
N LYS A 22 -9.25 -32.76 -3.60
CA LYS A 22 -8.87 -33.37 -2.33
C LYS A 22 -7.62 -34.25 -2.43
N ASP A 23 -7.40 -34.90 -3.57
CA ASP A 23 -6.30 -35.86 -3.73
C ASP A 23 -4.99 -35.13 -4.01
N THR A 24 -5.04 -34.05 -4.78
CA THR A 24 -3.86 -33.29 -5.21
C THR A 24 -3.59 -32.05 -4.37
N ASN A 25 -4.51 -31.65 -3.49
CA ASN A 25 -4.46 -30.38 -2.75
C ASN A 25 -4.20 -29.17 -3.67
N ARG A 26 -4.94 -29.13 -4.79
CA ARG A 26 -4.84 -28.11 -5.84
C ARG A 26 -6.17 -27.41 -6.05
N CYS A 27 -6.15 -26.08 -6.08
CA CYS A 27 -7.29 -25.29 -6.54
C CYS A 27 -7.46 -25.47 -8.06
N LYS A 28 -8.66 -25.85 -8.51
CA LYS A 28 -9.01 -26.07 -9.92
C LYS A 28 -9.90 -24.98 -10.52
N ALA A 29 -10.64 -24.28 -9.66
CA ALA A 29 -11.57 -23.24 -10.07
C ALA A 29 -11.92 -22.34 -8.89
N VAL A 30 -12.53 -21.20 -9.18
CA VAL A 30 -13.18 -20.33 -8.19
C VAL A 30 -14.67 -20.22 -8.51
N ILE A 31 -15.49 -19.98 -7.49
CA ILE A 31 -16.89 -19.58 -7.65
C ILE A 31 -17.01 -18.08 -7.39
N ASP A 32 -17.51 -17.34 -8.37
CA ASP A 32 -17.71 -15.90 -8.23
C ASP A 32 -19.00 -15.56 -7.45
N SER A 33 -19.19 -14.26 -7.21
CA SER A 33 -20.38 -13.68 -6.58
C SER A 33 -21.70 -13.85 -7.35
N ARG A 34 -21.65 -14.37 -8.58
CA ARG A 34 -22.81 -14.70 -9.42
C ARG A 34 -23.06 -16.20 -9.50
N GLY A 35 -22.28 -17.01 -8.77
CA GLY A 35 -22.34 -18.46 -8.83
C GLY A 35 -21.68 -19.07 -10.08
N GLN A 36 -20.97 -18.28 -10.89
CA GLN A 36 -20.23 -18.78 -12.04
C GLN A 36 -18.95 -19.48 -11.58
N ARG A 37 -18.74 -20.67 -12.13
CA ARG A 37 -17.49 -21.42 -11.96
C ARG A 37 -16.46 -20.98 -13.00
N ILE A 38 -15.30 -20.50 -12.54
CA ILE A 38 -14.19 -20.06 -13.37
C ILE A 38 -12.99 -20.97 -13.12
N SER A 39 -12.60 -21.78 -14.11
CA SER A 39 -11.46 -22.69 -14.00
C SER A 39 -10.13 -21.94 -14.03
N CYS A 40 -9.17 -22.36 -13.20
CA CYS A 40 -7.87 -21.71 -13.07
C CYS A 40 -6.76 -22.70 -12.69
N SER A 41 -5.55 -22.48 -13.23
CA SER A 41 -4.35 -23.24 -12.83
C SER A 41 -3.66 -22.61 -11.62
N HIS A 42 -3.65 -21.29 -11.48
CA HIS A 42 -3.02 -20.61 -10.36
C HIS A 42 -3.96 -19.53 -9.83
N VAL A 43 -3.93 -19.32 -8.52
CA VAL A 43 -4.71 -18.27 -7.86
C VAL A 43 -3.74 -17.39 -7.09
N VAL A 44 -3.82 -16.08 -7.33
CA VAL A 44 -3.12 -15.08 -6.52
C VAL A 44 -4.18 -14.29 -5.79
N VAL A 45 -4.08 -14.23 -4.47
CA VAL A 45 -5.07 -13.60 -3.60
C VAL A 45 -4.37 -12.65 -2.64
N GLU A 46 -4.95 -11.48 -2.41
CA GLU A 46 -4.45 -10.59 -1.36
C GLU A 46 -5.04 -11.02 -0.01
N ASN A 47 -4.23 -10.91 1.04
CA ASN A 47 -4.51 -11.49 2.34
C ASN A 47 -5.85 -11.05 2.96
N SER A 48 -6.32 -9.82 2.72
CA SER A 48 -7.61 -9.35 3.26
C SER A 48 -8.83 -10.09 2.72
N TYR A 49 -8.68 -10.86 1.62
CA TYR A 49 -9.74 -11.71 1.08
C TYR A 49 -9.79 -13.11 1.71
N LEU A 50 -8.83 -13.46 2.58
CA LEU A 50 -8.84 -14.71 3.32
C LEU A 50 -9.55 -14.49 4.66
N ASP A 51 -10.22 -15.52 5.18
CA ASP A 51 -10.90 -15.43 6.48
C ASP A 51 -9.84 -15.49 7.60
N MET A 52 -9.45 -14.32 8.11
CA MET A 52 -8.28 -14.12 8.97
C MET A 52 -8.57 -14.42 10.43
N MET A 53 -8.93 -15.65 10.77
CA MET A 53 -9.08 -16.05 12.18
C MET A 53 -7.74 -16.14 12.96
N MET A 54 -6.57 -16.05 12.30
CA MET A 54 -5.31 -16.49 12.93
C MET A 54 -4.05 -15.61 12.75
N SER A 55 -4.12 -14.46 12.08
CA SER A 55 -2.92 -13.65 11.83
C SER A 55 -2.74 -12.54 12.88
N VAL A 56 -1.57 -12.55 13.54
CA VAL A 56 -1.12 -11.46 14.43
C VAL A 56 -0.74 -10.27 13.55
N PHE A 57 -1.64 -9.30 13.41
CA PHE A 57 -1.34 -8.07 12.69
C PHE A 57 -0.54 -7.12 13.56
N ARG A 58 0.62 -6.70 13.04
CA ARG A 58 1.12 -5.37 13.37
C ARG A 58 0.31 -4.36 12.59
N TYR A 59 0.20 -3.16 13.13
CA TYR A 59 -0.49 -2.06 12.49
C TYR A 59 0.48 -0.92 12.20
N LEU A 60 0.14 -0.13 11.19
CA LEU A 60 0.73 1.15 10.87
C LEU A 60 -0.24 2.24 11.29
N SER A 61 0.29 3.25 11.95
CA SER A 61 -0.46 4.47 12.28
C SER A 61 -0.26 5.46 11.14
N ARG A 62 -1.36 5.93 10.55
CA ARG A 62 -1.38 6.87 9.42
C ARG A 62 -2.16 8.13 9.77
N ALA A 63 -1.66 9.27 9.33
CA ALA A 63 -2.42 10.51 9.29
C ALA A 63 -2.33 11.17 7.92
N VAL A 64 -3.43 11.79 7.49
CA VAL A 64 -3.51 12.60 6.27
C VAL A 64 -4.00 13.97 6.67
N LEU A 65 -3.21 15.00 6.36
CA LEU A 65 -3.53 16.39 6.67
C LEU A 65 -3.63 17.19 5.38
N ILE A 66 -4.57 18.14 5.36
CA ILE A 66 -4.58 19.23 4.39
C ILE A 66 -4.14 20.49 5.13
N THR A 67 -3.09 21.14 4.66
CA THR A 67 -2.54 22.35 5.28
C THR A 67 -2.55 23.53 4.33
N ASP A 68 -2.53 24.76 4.87
CA ASP A 68 -2.54 26.01 4.09
C ASP A 68 -1.15 26.41 3.57
N SER A 69 -0.08 25.88 4.16
CA SER A 69 1.29 26.19 3.80
C SER A 69 2.24 25.02 4.11
N SER A 70 3.48 25.10 3.60
CA SER A 70 4.53 24.12 3.86
C SER A 70 5.10 24.28 5.26
N VAL A 71 5.50 23.16 5.88
CA VAL A 71 6.21 23.13 7.17
C VAL A 71 7.52 23.93 7.11
N LEU A 72 8.20 23.94 5.96
CA LEU A 72 9.43 24.70 5.76
C LEU A 72 9.21 25.76 4.69
N PRO A 73 9.04 27.03 5.07
CA PRO A 73 8.89 28.12 4.11
C PRO A 73 10.08 28.17 3.15
N SER A 74 9.80 28.35 1.87
CA SER A 74 10.82 28.53 0.84
C SER A 74 10.35 29.52 -0.23
N ASP A 75 11.25 29.99 -1.08
CA ASP A 75 10.91 30.89 -2.18
C ASP A 75 10.01 30.24 -3.26
N SER A 76 9.86 28.91 -3.21
CA SER A 76 9.00 28.14 -4.12
C SER A 76 8.03 27.27 -3.33
N ASP A 77 6.74 27.48 -3.59
CA ASP A 77 5.67 26.65 -3.00
C ASP A 77 5.50 25.30 -3.72
N GLN A 78 6.38 24.98 -4.67
CA GLN A 78 6.32 23.75 -5.48
C GLN A 78 7.35 22.72 -5.04
N GLN A 79 7.39 22.40 -3.75
CA GLN A 79 8.33 21.42 -3.20
C GLN A 79 7.61 20.15 -2.73
N ILE A 80 8.32 19.03 -2.85
CA ILE A 80 7.95 17.76 -2.25
C ILE A 80 9.01 17.44 -1.21
N SER A 81 8.60 17.28 0.03
CA SER A 81 9.51 17.11 1.17
C SER A 81 9.27 15.77 1.85
N VAL A 82 10.36 15.08 2.18
CA VAL A 82 10.32 13.85 2.98
C VAL A 82 11.13 14.08 4.25
N VAL A 83 10.47 13.98 5.41
CA VAL A 83 11.08 14.24 6.71
C VAL A 83 10.94 13.00 7.58
N THR A 84 12.04 12.59 8.22
CA THR A 84 12.02 11.55 9.25
C THR A 84 12.12 12.23 10.61
N VAL A 85 11.08 12.08 11.42
CA VAL A 85 11.00 12.63 12.76
C VAL A 85 11.32 11.53 13.76
N PRO A 86 12.43 11.65 14.52
CA PRO A 86 12.77 10.65 15.52
C PRO A 86 11.75 10.61 16.67
N PRO A 87 11.67 9.49 17.40
CA PRO A 87 10.78 9.34 18.53
C PRO A 87 11.00 10.42 19.60
N ALA A 88 9.92 10.97 20.15
CA ALA A 88 10.01 11.96 21.23
C ALA A 88 10.40 11.35 22.60
N ALA A 89 10.10 10.07 22.80
CA ALA A 89 10.43 9.31 24.00
C ALA A 89 11.14 7.99 23.63
N ALA A 90 11.95 7.47 24.56
CA ALA A 90 12.63 6.20 24.39
C ALA A 90 11.60 5.07 24.16
N GLY A 91 11.80 4.30 23.09
CA GLY A 91 10.90 3.19 22.71
C GLY A 91 9.72 3.57 21.81
N GLY A 92 9.52 4.86 21.47
CA GLY A 92 8.52 5.27 20.49
C GLY A 92 8.93 4.99 19.04
N PRO A 93 7.98 4.97 18.08
CA PRO A 93 8.28 4.77 16.67
C PRO A 93 8.77 6.07 16.02
N SER A 94 9.67 5.95 15.04
CA SER A 94 10.04 7.08 14.17
C SER A 94 8.90 7.38 13.19
N VAL A 95 8.58 8.65 13.00
CA VAL A 95 7.50 9.08 12.11
C VAL A 95 8.08 9.56 10.78
N LYS A 96 7.59 9.01 9.69
CA LYS A 96 7.88 9.46 8.33
C LYS A 96 6.79 10.43 7.90
N MET A 97 7.20 11.61 7.46
CA MET A 97 6.32 12.64 6.93
C MET A 97 6.65 12.85 5.44
N VAL A 98 5.63 12.85 4.59
CA VAL A 98 5.72 13.23 3.19
C VAL A 98 4.78 14.40 2.95
N GLU A 99 5.33 15.54 2.55
CA GLU A 99 4.58 16.74 2.21
C GLU A 99 4.55 16.89 0.69
N LEU A 100 3.36 17.06 0.14
CA LEU A 100 3.08 17.19 -1.28
C LEU A 100 2.41 18.53 -1.55
N CYS A 101 2.99 19.32 -2.47
CA CYS A 101 2.36 20.53 -2.99
C CYS A 101 1.43 20.22 -4.19
N SER A 102 0.66 21.22 -4.60
CA SER A 102 -0.32 21.10 -5.69
C SER A 102 0.26 20.66 -7.05
N SER A 103 1.56 20.88 -7.32
CA SER A 103 2.19 20.42 -8.57
C SER A 103 2.30 18.89 -8.66
N SER A 104 2.16 18.18 -7.55
CA SER A 104 2.02 16.71 -7.52
C SER A 104 0.64 16.23 -7.98
N MET A 105 -0.31 17.15 -8.22
CA MET A 105 -1.70 16.87 -8.58
C MET A 105 -2.48 16.08 -7.52
N THR A 106 -2.09 16.18 -6.24
CA THR A 106 -2.74 15.49 -5.11
C THR A 106 -3.57 16.42 -4.20
N CYS A 107 -3.45 17.73 -4.37
CA CYS A 107 -4.19 18.75 -3.62
C CYS A 107 -4.44 20.00 -4.47
N ILE A 108 -5.37 20.86 -4.02
CA ILE A 108 -5.70 22.11 -4.71
C ILE A 108 -4.60 23.18 -4.51
N PRO A 109 -4.45 24.15 -5.43
CA PRO A 109 -3.53 25.27 -5.24
C PRO A 109 -3.78 26.02 -3.93
N GLY A 110 -2.70 26.46 -3.27
CA GLY A 110 -2.77 27.08 -1.95
C GLY A 110 -2.94 26.08 -0.79
N THR A 111 -2.85 24.77 -1.06
CA THR A 111 -2.84 23.75 -0.01
C THR A 111 -1.72 22.74 -0.21
N HIS A 112 -1.37 22.04 0.86
CA HIS A 112 -0.43 20.92 0.86
C HIS A 112 -1.10 19.67 1.43
N LEU A 113 -0.75 18.51 0.89
CA LEU A 113 -1.17 17.21 1.39
C LEU A 113 -0.01 16.59 2.18
N VAL A 114 -0.21 16.37 3.48
CA VAL A 114 0.81 15.80 4.36
C VAL A 114 0.40 14.40 4.78
N HIS A 115 1.27 13.43 4.53
CA HIS A 115 1.12 12.06 5.00
C HIS A 115 2.09 11.78 6.13
N LEU A 116 1.59 11.30 7.27
CA LEU A 116 2.41 10.80 8.38
C LEU A 116 2.24 9.28 8.51
N THR A 117 3.34 8.58 8.78
CA THR A 117 3.37 7.12 8.94
C THR A 117 4.34 6.70 10.02
N CYS A 118 3.93 5.81 10.91
CA CYS A 118 4.84 5.14 11.85
C CYS A 118 4.32 3.73 12.17
N GLN A 119 5.15 2.92 12.84
CA GLN A 119 4.64 1.70 13.45
C GLN A 119 3.63 2.07 14.54
N SER A 120 2.49 1.38 14.58
CA SER A 120 1.47 1.60 15.60
C SER A 120 1.93 1.09 16.96
N VAL A 121 1.74 1.90 18.00
CA VAL A 121 1.84 1.48 19.41
C VAL A 121 0.45 1.54 20.06
N GLY A 122 -0.33 2.57 19.72
CA GLY A 122 -1.75 2.68 20.05
C GLY A 122 -2.59 3.01 18.83
N SER A 123 -3.64 3.81 19.01
CA SER A 123 -4.39 4.36 17.89
C SER A 123 -3.54 5.35 17.09
N ALA A 124 -3.83 5.47 15.80
CA ALA A 124 -3.12 6.43 14.95
C ALA A 124 -3.23 7.87 15.45
N HIS A 125 -4.33 8.21 16.12
CA HIS A 125 -4.50 9.51 16.78
C HIS A 125 -3.52 9.67 17.95
N GLU A 126 -3.44 8.71 18.87
CA GLU A 126 -2.51 8.76 20.01
C GLU A 126 -1.04 8.82 19.55
N ASP A 127 -0.70 8.06 18.52
CA ASP A 127 0.67 7.98 18.01
C ASP A 127 1.12 9.26 17.29
N LEU A 128 0.21 9.93 16.54
CA LEU A 128 0.58 11.00 15.61
C LEU A 128 0.12 12.39 16.04
N SER A 129 -0.95 12.51 16.83
CA SER A 129 -1.48 13.81 17.30
C SER A 129 -0.43 14.67 18.02
N PRO A 130 0.45 14.12 18.89
CA PRO A 130 1.51 14.92 19.51
C PRO A 130 2.47 15.56 18.51
N LEU A 131 2.76 14.88 17.40
CA LEU A 131 3.60 15.43 16.33
C LEU A 131 2.84 16.50 15.53
N VAL A 132 1.57 16.25 15.22
CA VAL A 132 0.72 17.19 14.48
C VAL A 132 0.60 18.51 15.25
N THR A 133 0.26 18.47 16.53
CA THR A 133 0.13 19.66 17.39
C THR A 133 1.46 20.39 17.60
N ARG A 134 2.61 19.71 17.42
CA ARG A 134 3.94 20.32 17.48
C ARG A 134 4.31 21.03 16.17
N MET A 135 4.03 20.42 15.02
CA MET A 135 4.47 20.94 13.71
C MET A 135 3.46 21.88 13.05
N PHE A 136 2.18 21.76 13.40
CA PHE A 136 1.08 22.48 12.76
C PHE A 136 0.20 23.20 13.79
N ARG A 137 -0.51 24.22 13.31
CA ARG A 137 -1.54 24.94 14.05
C ARG A 137 -2.86 24.19 13.92
N THR A 138 -3.42 23.75 15.04
CA THR A 138 -4.74 23.10 15.13
C THR A 138 -5.76 24.07 15.70
N THR A 139 -7.06 23.76 15.63
CA THR A 139 -8.14 24.63 16.17
C THR A 139 -8.02 24.90 17.67
N GLU A 140 -7.24 24.11 18.42
CA GLU A 140 -7.00 24.26 19.86
C GLU A 140 -5.85 25.22 20.18
N SER A 141 -5.06 25.62 19.18
CA SER A 141 -3.92 26.50 19.40
C SER A 141 -4.34 27.97 19.47
N GLN A 142 -4.08 28.61 20.62
CA GLN A 142 -4.45 30.00 20.90
C GLN A 142 -3.36 31.02 20.53
N ASN A 143 -2.19 30.56 20.05
CA ASN A 143 -1.06 31.42 19.73
C ASN A 143 -0.90 31.64 18.23
N GLU A 144 -0.65 32.89 17.85
CA GLU A 144 -0.21 33.33 16.52
C GLU A 144 1.23 32.84 16.24
N ASP A 145 1.42 31.52 16.08
CA ASP A 145 2.71 30.94 15.70
C ASP A 145 2.84 30.83 14.18
N GLN A 146 4.04 30.89 13.61
CA GLN A 146 4.32 30.81 12.16
C GLN A 146 4.11 29.41 11.52
N ARG A 147 3.52 28.46 12.25
CA ARG A 147 3.30 27.09 11.77
C ARG A 147 2.12 27.01 10.79
N PRO A 148 2.12 26.09 9.82
CA PRO A 148 0.98 25.93 8.90
C PRO A 148 -0.29 25.50 9.62
N SER A 149 -1.45 25.96 9.17
CA SER A 149 -2.75 25.54 9.71
C SER A 149 -3.16 24.18 9.17
N VAL A 150 -3.69 23.32 10.04
CA VAL A 150 -4.42 22.12 9.62
C VAL A 150 -5.84 22.51 9.25
N LEU A 151 -6.17 22.43 7.97
CA LEU A 151 -7.52 22.67 7.44
C LEU A 151 -8.41 21.44 7.60
N TRP A 152 -7.81 20.25 7.49
CA TRP A 152 -8.49 18.98 7.65
C TRP A 152 -7.49 17.89 8.07
N CYS A 153 -7.95 16.91 8.85
CA CYS A 153 -7.13 15.76 9.25
C CYS A 153 -7.94 14.46 9.33
N LEU A 154 -7.27 13.35 9.04
CA LEU A 154 -7.77 11.99 9.24
C LEU A 154 -6.65 11.14 9.86
N PHE A 155 -6.99 10.40 10.91
CA PHE A 155 -6.13 9.41 11.54
C PHE A 155 -6.74 8.03 11.40
N PHE A 156 -5.94 7.03 11.02
CA PHE A 156 -6.42 5.65 10.95
C PHE A 156 -5.26 4.66 11.08
N ASN A 157 -5.57 3.48 11.61
CA ASN A 157 -4.66 2.34 11.65
C ASN A 157 -4.87 1.46 10.41
N MET A 158 -3.80 0.88 9.89
CA MET A 158 -3.82 -0.04 8.75
C MET A 158 -3.01 -1.29 9.10
N ALA A 159 -3.46 -2.47 8.69
CA ALA A 159 -2.67 -3.69 8.86
C ALA A 159 -1.33 -3.59 8.11
N ASP A 160 -0.24 -3.98 8.77
CA ASP A 160 1.11 -4.00 8.21
C ASP A 160 1.32 -5.29 7.41
N GLY A 161 1.49 -5.17 6.10
CA GLY A 161 1.70 -6.31 5.21
C GLY A 161 3.07 -6.96 5.32
N SER A 162 4.04 -6.34 5.99
CA SER A 162 5.41 -6.89 6.11
C SER A 162 5.53 -8.05 7.10
N THR A 163 4.59 -8.20 8.03
CA THR A 163 4.67 -9.18 9.12
C THR A 163 3.81 -10.42 8.92
N LEU A 164 3.33 -10.64 7.71
CA LEU A 164 2.53 -11.82 7.38
C LEU A 164 3.44 -13.05 7.24
N GLU A 165 3.58 -13.79 8.34
CA GLU A 165 3.98 -15.18 8.27
C GLU A 165 2.79 -16.01 7.79
N VAL A 166 2.85 -16.46 6.54
CA VAL A 166 1.86 -17.36 5.92
C VAL A 166 1.93 -18.77 6.54
N GLU A 167 2.66 -18.97 7.64
CA GLU A 167 2.96 -20.28 8.23
C GLU A 167 1.75 -20.94 8.91
N GLY A 168 0.58 -20.29 8.95
CA GLY A 168 -0.64 -20.85 9.55
C GLY A 168 -1.69 -21.36 8.58
N HIS A 169 -1.58 -21.10 7.27
CA HIS A 169 -2.67 -21.43 6.34
C HIS A 169 -2.42 -22.74 5.60
N GLN A 170 -3.33 -23.72 5.75
CA GLN A 170 -3.41 -24.91 4.89
C GLN A 170 -3.98 -24.54 3.51
N LEU A 171 -3.29 -23.67 2.78
CA LEU A 171 -3.68 -23.29 1.43
C LEU A 171 -3.30 -24.40 0.44
N PRO A 172 -4.09 -24.58 -0.64
CA PRO A 172 -3.67 -25.41 -1.76
C PRO A 172 -2.33 -24.93 -2.33
N SER A 173 -1.52 -25.86 -2.84
CA SER A 173 -0.13 -25.60 -3.30
C SER A 173 0.03 -24.58 -4.44
N ASN A 174 -1.08 -24.09 -4.99
CA ASN A 174 -1.15 -23.15 -6.12
C ASN A 174 -1.97 -21.91 -5.85
N VAL A 175 -2.21 -21.65 -4.57
CA VAL A 175 -2.81 -20.42 -4.07
C VAL A 175 -1.69 -19.62 -3.43
N TYR A 176 -1.39 -18.47 -4.01
CA TYR A 176 -0.31 -17.59 -3.59
C TYR A 176 -0.89 -16.37 -2.91
N VAL A 177 -0.37 -16.04 -1.73
CA VAL A 177 -0.85 -14.90 -0.95
C VAL A 177 0.05 -13.69 -1.17
N CYS A 178 -0.58 -12.57 -1.52
CA CYS A 178 0.02 -11.25 -1.54
C CYS A 178 -0.33 -10.50 -0.26
N CYS A 179 0.61 -9.73 0.26
CA CYS A 179 0.42 -8.94 1.46
C CYS A 179 -0.04 -7.53 1.12
N GLY A 180 -0.61 -6.86 2.10
CA GLY A 180 -0.88 -5.43 2.05
C GLY A 180 0.40 -4.57 2.04
N PRO A 181 0.25 -3.25 2.13
CA PRO A 181 1.37 -2.32 2.19
C PRO A 181 2.15 -2.45 3.50
N ASP A 182 3.45 -2.16 3.44
CA ASP A 182 4.34 -2.07 4.59
C ASP A 182 4.60 -0.61 5.01
N GLY A 183 5.24 -0.42 6.16
CA GLY A 183 5.62 0.91 6.68
C GLY A 183 6.82 1.55 5.96
N GLY A 184 7.35 0.93 4.90
CA GLY A 184 8.45 1.42 4.08
C GLY A 184 8.14 2.72 3.32
N LEU A 185 9.18 3.46 2.93
CA LEU A 185 9.02 4.59 1.99
C LEU A 185 8.95 4.13 0.53
N GLY A 186 9.56 3.00 0.23
CA GLY A 186 9.62 2.41 -1.11
C GLY A 186 8.73 1.19 -1.24
N HIS A 187 8.79 0.56 -2.41
CA HIS A 187 7.96 -0.61 -2.76
C HIS A 187 8.76 -1.91 -2.83
N GLU A 188 9.93 -1.97 -2.18
CA GLU A 188 10.85 -3.10 -2.29
C GLU A 188 10.22 -4.41 -1.78
N HIS A 189 9.46 -4.34 -0.69
CA HIS A 189 8.73 -5.49 -0.14
C HIS A 189 7.75 -6.07 -1.17
N ALA A 190 6.88 -5.22 -1.74
CA ALA A 190 5.91 -5.63 -2.75
C ALA A 190 6.57 -6.24 -4.00
N VAL A 191 7.66 -5.63 -4.49
CA VAL A 191 8.39 -6.14 -5.66
C VAL A 191 9.04 -7.50 -5.37
N LYS A 192 9.66 -7.66 -4.21
CA LYS A 192 10.26 -8.93 -3.78
C LYS A 192 9.21 -10.02 -3.64
N GLN A 193 8.06 -9.71 -3.04
CA GLN A 193 6.97 -10.64 -2.86
C GLN A 193 6.44 -11.16 -4.19
N VAL A 194 6.14 -10.29 -5.15
CA VAL A 194 5.61 -10.72 -6.46
C VAL A 194 6.63 -11.61 -7.18
N ARG A 195 7.92 -11.27 -7.11
CA ARG A 195 8.99 -12.08 -7.73
C ARG A 195 9.13 -13.45 -7.05
N HIS A 196 9.06 -13.52 -5.73
CA HIS A 196 9.28 -14.76 -5.00
C HIS A 196 8.04 -15.67 -4.98
N THR A 197 6.87 -15.10 -4.71
CA THR A 197 5.62 -15.83 -4.45
C THR A 197 4.87 -16.18 -5.73
N CYS A 198 4.84 -15.28 -6.72
CA CYS A 198 4.05 -15.48 -7.94
C CYS A 198 4.91 -15.90 -9.14
N TRP A 199 6.04 -15.22 -9.38
CA TRP A 199 6.78 -15.42 -10.63
C TRP A 199 7.46 -16.79 -10.73
N SER A 200 8.17 -17.19 -9.66
CA SER A 200 8.95 -18.44 -9.63
C SER A 200 8.12 -19.70 -9.86
N HIS A 201 6.82 -19.66 -9.56
CA HIS A 201 5.92 -20.81 -9.67
C HIS A 201 5.02 -20.77 -10.91
N CYS A 202 4.74 -19.58 -11.46
CA CYS A 202 3.86 -19.41 -12.61
C CYS A 202 4.61 -19.41 -13.96
N SER A 203 5.92 -19.15 -13.98
CA SER A 203 6.71 -19.13 -15.22
C SER A 203 8.06 -19.80 -15.03
N SER A 204 8.33 -20.86 -15.81
CA SER A 204 9.56 -21.65 -15.74
C SER A 204 10.72 -21.07 -16.58
N ALA A 205 10.50 -20.04 -17.40
CA ALA A 205 11.48 -19.64 -18.42
C ALA A 205 11.52 -18.15 -18.82
N GLU A 206 10.66 -17.27 -18.30
CA GLU A 206 10.60 -15.88 -18.79
C GLU A 206 11.29 -14.86 -17.85
N ARG A 207 11.67 -13.72 -18.43
CA ARG A 207 12.21 -12.56 -17.68
C ARG A 207 11.07 -11.81 -17.00
N PHE A 208 11.23 -11.56 -15.69
CA PHE A 208 10.27 -10.79 -14.88
C PHE A 208 10.00 -9.40 -15.48
N CYS A 209 8.74 -9.14 -15.84
CA CYS A 209 8.27 -7.88 -16.44
C CYS A 209 9.12 -7.40 -17.63
N TRP A 210 9.32 -8.26 -18.64
CA TRP A 210 10.05 -7.86 -19.84
C TRP A 210 9.31 -6.76 -20.62
N THR A 211 10.07 -5.79 -21.11
CA THR A 211 9.57 -4.70 -21.94
C THR A 211 9.16 -5.21 -23.31
N GLU A 212 7.96 -4.88 -23.75
CA GLU A 212 7.51 -5.17 -25.11
C GLU A 212 8.46 -4.50 -26.13
N PRO A 213 8.90 -5.23 -27.18
CA PRO A 213 9.72 -4.62 -28.20
C PRO A 213 8.86 -3.63 -28.98
N LYS A 214 9.31 -2.38 -29.08
CA LYS A 214 8.61 -1.35 -29.84
C LYS A 214 8.49 -1.79 -31.31
N PRO A 215 7.29 -1.77 -31.91
CA PRO A 215 7.08 -2.24 -33.28
C PRO A 215 7.94 -1.51 -34.32
N ASP A 216 8.30 -0.24 -34.07
CA ASP A 216 9.13 0.56 -34.98
C ASP A 216 10.61 0.10 -35.04
N LEU A 217 11.10 -0.63 -34.03
CA LEU A 217 12.46 -1.20 -34.03
C LEU A 217 12.56 -2.53 -34.80
N MET A 218 11.45 -3.11 -35.24
CA MET A 218 11.46 -4.34 -36.07
C MET A 218 11.52 -4.06 -37.58
N ARG A 219 11.49 -2.78 -38.01
CA ARG A 219 11.46 -2.39 -39.43
C ARG A 219 12.82 -2.12 -40.09
N THR A 220 13.93 -2.24 -39.37
CA THR A 220 15.29 -1.96 -39.90
C THR A 220 16.10 -3.19 -40.29
N VAL A 221 15.48 -4.37 -40.39
CA VAL A 221 16.14 -5.57 -40.93
C VAL A 221 15.32 -6.10 -42.09
N GLY A 222 15.51 -5.48 -43.26
CA GLY A 222 14.94 -5.88 -44.54
C GLY A 222 15.89 -5.47 -45.66
#